data_AF-A0A2V9N520-F1
#
_entry.id   AF-A0A2V9N520-F1
#
_cell.length_a   1.000
_cell.length_b   1.000
_cell.length_c   1.000
_cell.angle_alpha   90.00
_cell.angle_beta   90.00
_cell.angle_gamma   90.00
#
_symmetry.space_group_name_H-M   'P 1'
#
loop_
_entity.id
_entity.type
_entity.pdbx_description
1 polymer ?
#
loop_
_entity_poly.entity_id
_entity_poly.type
_entity_poly.pdbx_seq_one_letter_code
_entity_poly.pdbx_strand_id
1 'polypeptide(L)'
;SAIGVYRIPGSTQVSLINPKYLATSSGPNIGGGANPAFITPNTTPGTIGQRVWLYGPKYWNDDLSISKRFPIRESVSFTFQAEMLNVFNHPNFQQGPGSGCNYYCTSAGYQFPFIQGSGFGLGGISPNYNTDSPNQGARVIELRANIEF
;
A
#
# COMPACT_ATOMS: atom_id res chain seq x y z
N SER A 1 -2.13 -1.52 -20.17
CA SER A 1 -2.83 -0.46 -19.40
C SER A 1 -1.82 0.59 -18.98
N ALA A 2 -2.18 1.88 -18.95
CA ALA A 2 -1.29 2.97 -18.48
C ALA A 2 -1.19 3.03 -16.94
N ILE A 3 -2.10 2.36 -16.23
CA ILE A 3 -2.18 2.29 -14.78
C ILE A 3 -1.91 0.85 -14.34
N GLY A 4 -1.12 0.68 -13.28
CA GLY A 4 -0.68 -0.62 -12.78
C GLY A 4 0.53 -0.50 -11.87
N VAL A 5 1.02 -1.62 -11.33
CA VAL A 5 2.20 -1.63 -10.44
C VAL A 5 3.45 -1.87 -11.28
N TYR A 6 4.33 -0.87 -11.34
CA TYR A 6 5.61 -0.92 -12.02
C TYR A 6 6.75 -0.88 -11.00
N ARG A 7 7.64 -1.87 -11.09
CA ARG A 7 8.79 -1.98 -10.20
C ARG A 7 9.81 -0.87 -10.48
N ILE A 8 10.33 -0.27 -9.41
CA ILE A 8 11.44 0.67 -9.45
C ILE A 8 12.68 -0.04 -8.92
N PRO A 9 13.70 -0.29 -9.75
CA PRO A 9 14.94 -0.91 -9.28
C PRO A 9 15.63 -0.05 -8.20
N GLY A 10 15.99 -0.65 -7.07
CA GLY A 10 16.71 0.03 -5.98
C GLY A 10 15.85 0.89 -5.06
N SER A 11 14.52 0.86 -5.19
CA SER A 11 13.58 1.56 -4.29
C SER A 11 12.57 0.59 -3.69
N THR A 12 12.04 0.92 -2.50
CA THR A 12 10.89 0.23 -1.88
C THR A 12 9.55 0.75 -2.42
N GLN A 13 9.58 1.80 -3.24
CA GLN A 13 8.42 2.37 -3.90
C GLN A 13 8.10 1.64 -5.21
N VAL A 14 6.87 1.82 -5.66
CA VAL A 14 6.41 1.40 -6.98
C VAL A 14 5.87 2.60 -7.74
N SER A 15 5.90 2.54 -9.08
CA SER A 15 5.13 3.48 -9.88
C SER A 15 3.75 2.90 -10.17
N LEU A 16 2.70 3.70 -9.97
CA LEU A 16 1.31 3.31 -10.20
C LEU A 16 0.81 3.66 -11.60
N ILE A 17 1.61 4.43 -12.33
CA ILE A 17 1.38 4.79 -13.72
C ILE A 17 2.59 4.34 -14.53
N ASN A 18 2.44 4.22 -15.85
CA ASN A 18 3.56 3.86 -16.69
C ASN A 18 4.71 4.90 -16.51
N PRO A 19 5.95 4.47 -16.22
CA PRO A 19 7.07 5.38 -15.96
C PRO A 19 7.34 6.43 -17.04
N LYS A 20 6.89 6.21 -18.28
CA LYS A 20 7.00 7.23 -19.36
C LYS A 20 6.29 8.55 -19.05
N TYR A 21 5.28 8.52 -18.17
CA TYR A 21 4.53 9.71 -17.74
C TYR A 21 5.19 10.45 -16.57
N LEU A 22 6.30 9.95 -16.04
CA LEU A 22 7.08 10.59 -14.99
C LEU A 22 8.19 11.44 -15.59
N ALA A 23 8.49 12.58 -14.95
CA ALA A 23 9.57 13.47 -15.38
C ALA A 23 10.93 12.73 -15.40
N THR A 24 11.20 11.94 -14.37
CA THR A 24 12.30 10.96 -14.33
C THR A 24 11.70 9.56 -14.36
N SER A 25 12.03 8.77 -15.38
CA SER A 25 11.39 7.47 -15.67
C SER A 25 12.17 6.24 -15.20
N SER A 26 13.39 6.42 -14.68
CA SER A 26 14.25 5.33 -14.23
C SER A 26 15.31 5.77 -13.21
N GLY A 27 15.87 4.80 -12.49
CA GLY A 27 16.97 5.02 -11.54
C GLY A 27 16.49 5.30 -10.11
N PRO A 28 17.43 5.56 -9.19
CA PRO A 28 17.11 5.73 -7.76
C PRO A 28 16.25 6.96 -7.46
N ASN A 29 16.18 7.92 -8.39
CA ASN A 29 15.46 9.19 -8.25
C ASN A 29 14.25 9.29 -9.20
N ILE A 30 13.58 8.17 -9.49
CA ILE A 30 12.37 8.17 -10.33
C ILE A 30 11.27 9.09 -9.75
N GLY A 31 10.46 9.72 -10.62
CA GLY A 31 9.43 10.68 -10.22
C GLY A 31 9.81 12.11 -10.60
N GLY A 32 9.63 13.06 -9.68
CA GLY A 32 9.93 14.48 -9.93
C GLY A 32 8.80 15.24 -10.64
N GLY A 33 7.58 14.70 -10.60
CA GLY A 33 6.42 15.24 -11.31
C GLY A 33 6.12 14.49 -12.60
N ALA A 34 5.21 15.04 -13.38
CA ALA A 34 4.76 14.49 -14.63
C ALA A 34 5.69 14.90 -15.78
N ASN A 35 5.79 14.02 -16.78
CA ASN A 35 6.51 14.30 -18.00
C ASN A 35 5.73 15.33 -18.85
N PRO A 36 6.29 16.53 -19.11
CA PRO A 36 5.60 17.59 -19.84
C PRO A 36 5.32 17.24 -21.30
N ALA A 37 5.97 16.22 -21.87
CA ALA A 37 5.63 15.72 -23.21
C ALA A 37 4.25 15.06 -23.28
N PHE A 38 3.67 14.68 -22.13
CA PHE A 38 2.39 13.98 -22.06
C PHE A 38 1.36 14.66 -21.15
N ILE A 39 1.82 15.25 -20.03
CA ILE A 39 0.95 15.83 -19.01
C ILE A 39 1.55 17.17 -18.59
N THR A 40 0.81 18.25 -18.82
CA THR A 40 1.20 19.59 -18.39
C THR A 40 0.16 20.15 -17.41
N PRO A 41 0.59 20.87 -16.36
CA PRO A 41 -0.33 21.57 -15.48
C PRO A 41 -1.05 22.68 -16.25
N ASN A 42 -2.29 22.99 -15.83
CA ASN A 42 -2.96 24.20 -16.32
C ASN A 42 -2.30 25.43 -15.70
N THR A 43 -1.83 26.35 -16.52
CA THR A 43 -1.19 27.60 -16.10
C THR A 43 -2.04 28.85 -16.37
N THR A 44 -3.25 28.70 -16.91
CA THR A 44 -4.14 29.81 -17.28
C THR A 44 -5.11 30.14 -16.13
N PRO A 45 -4.99 31.32 -15.49
CA PRO A 45 -5.88 31.71 -14.40
C PRO A 45 -7.36 31.69 -14.80
N GLY A 46 -8.24 31.29 -13.87
CA GLY A 46 -9.68 31.25 -14.09
C GLY A 46 -10.20 30.09 -14.95
N THR A 47 -9.32 29.19 -15.39
CA THR A 47 -9.71 27.99 -16.16
C THR A 47 -9.50 26.72 -15.34
N ILE A 48 -10.47 25.80 -15.40
CA ILE A 48 -10.35 24.48 -14.77
C ILE A 48 -9.78 23.52 -15.82
N GLY A 49 -8.62 22.95 -15.52
CA GLY A 49 -8.00 21.93 -16.38
C GLY A 49 -8.78 20.61 -16.39
N GLN A 50 -8.33 19.67 -17.22
CA GLN A 50 -8.92 18.34 -17.27
C GLN A 50 -8.81 17.62 -15.93
N ARG A 51 -9.92 17.07 -15.44
CA ARG A 51 -9.96 16.22 -14.24
C ARG A 51 -9.78 14.77 -14.66
N VAL A 52 -8.66 14.17 -14.25
CA VAL A 52 -8.34 12.77 -14.53
C VAL A 52 -8.60 11.93 -13.29
N TRP A 53 -9.48 10.95 -13.41
CA TRP A 53 -9.75 9.96 -12.37
C TRP A 53 -8.98 8.69 -12.70
N LEU A 54 -8.16 8.24 -11.76
CA LEU A 54 -7.35 7.03 -11.91
C LEU A 54 -7.85 5.98 -10.92
N TYR A 55 -7.98 4.75 -11.40
CA TYR A 55 -8.30 3.61 -10.55
C TYR A 55 -7.01 2.90 -10.15
N GLY A 56 -6.84 2.71 -8.85
CA GLY A 56 -5.66 2.02 -8.32
C GLY A 56 -5.62 0.53 -8.67
N PRO A 57 -4.49 -0.14 -8.36
CA PRO A 57 -4.39 -1.59 -8.42
C PRO A 57 -5.48 -2.27 -7.57
N LYS A 58 -5.85 -3.49 -7.95
CA LYS A 58 -6.84 -4.27 -7.21
C LYS A 58 -6.36 -4.50 -5.77
N TYR A 59 -7.20 -4.15 -4.80
CA TYR A 59 -7.00 -4.43 -3.39
C TYR A 59 -7.67 -5.75 -3.01
N TRP A 60 -6.96 -6.59 -2.25
CA TRP A 60 -7.54 -7.74 -1.55
C TRP A 60 -6.68 -8.13 -0.34
N ASN A 61 -7.35 -8.49 0.74
CA ASN A 61 -6.73 -8.94 1.99
C ASN A 61 -7.59 -10.06 2.57
N ASP A 62 -6.96 -11.19 2.88
CA ASP A 62 -7.63 -12.35 3.47
C ASP A 62 -6.99 -12.68 4.80
N ASP A 63 -7.83 -12.77 5.83
CA ASP A 63 -7.44 -13.16 7.17
C ASP A 63 -8.05 -14.53 7.49
N LEU A 64 -7.28 -15.40 8.14
CA LEU A 64 -7.69 -16.78 8.43
C LEU A 64 -7.47 -17.10 9.91
N SER A 65 -8.52 -17.60 10.57
CA SER A 65 -8.43 -18.18 11.91
C SER A 65 -8.83 -19.66 11.89
N ILE A 66 -8.04 -20.48 12.57
CA ILE A 66 -8.28 -21.92 12.74
C ILE A 66 -8.27 -22.20 14.24
N SER A 67 -9.36 -22.76 14.75
CA SER A 67 -9.46 -23.19 16.15
C SER A 67 -9.93 -24.63 16.21
N LYS A 68 -9.27 -25.44 17.03
CA LYS A 68 -9.67 -26.83 17.26
C LYS A 68 -9.50 -27.22 18.72
N ARG A 69 -10.57 -27.79 19.27
CA ARG A 69 -10.58 -28.44 20.57
C ARG A 69 -10.36 -29.94 20.40
N PHE A 70 -9.40 -30.47 21.13
CA PHE A 70 -9.06 -31.88 21.21
C PHE A 70 -9.47 -32.39 22.60
N PRO A 71 -10.47 -33.28 22.71
CA PRO A 71 -10.76 -33.93 23.98
C PRO A 71 -9.59 -34.85 24.34
N ILE A 72 -9.02 -34.69 25.53
CA ILE A 72 -7.97 -35.60 26.04
C ILE A 72 -8.63 -36.65 26.95
N ARG A 73 -9.48 -36.20 27.89
CA ARG A 73 -10.27 -37.02 28.83
C ARG A 73 -11.64 -36.37 29.06
N GLU A 74 -12.49 -37.01 29.85
CA GLU A 74 -13.86 -36.56 30.14
C GLU A 74 -13.93 -35.14 30.72
N SER A 75 -12.99 -34.78 31.60
CA SER A 75 -12.87 -33.41 32.15
C SER A 75 -11.75 -32.59 31.52
N VAL A 76 -10.83 -33.20 30.77
CA VAL A 76 -9.63 -32.49 30.27
C VAL A 76 -9.68 -32.32 28.77
N SER A 77 -9.47 -31.09 28.31
CA SER A 77 -9.40 -30.77 26.89
C SER A 77 -8.27 -29.81 26.57
N PHE A 78 -7.79 -29.89 25.33
CA PHE A 78 -6.77 -29.02 24.78
C PHE A 78 -7.35 -28.23 23.62
N THR A 79 -7.20 -26.91 23.65
CA THR A 79 -7.65 -26.04 22.56
C THR A 79 -6.44 -25.40 21.90
N PHE A 80 -6.30 -25.60 20.59
CA PHE A 80 -5.31 -24.93 19.76
C PHE A 80 -5.99 -23.90 18.86
N GLN A 81 -5.42 -22.71 18.78
CA GLN A 81 -5.88 -21.62 17.92
C GLN A 81 -4.71 -21.02 17.17
N ALA A 82 -4.93 -20.71 15.90
CA ALA A 82 -4.01 -19.99 15.04
C ALA A 82 -4.78 -18.88 14.31
N GLU A 83 -4.24 -17.66 14.33
CA GLU A 83 -4.77 -16.51 13.60
C GLU A 83 -3.69 -16.00 12.65
N MET A 84 -4.07 -15.74 11.40
CA MET A 84 -3.19 -15.31 10.33
C MET A 84 -3.80 -14.09 9.66
N LEU A 85 -3.25 -12.91 9.93
CA LEU A 85 -3.62 -11.68 9.22
C LEU A 85 -2.81 -11.59 7.93
N ASN A 86 -3.46 -11.32 6.79
CA ASN A 86 -2.88 -11.43 5.45
C ASN A 86 -2.26 -12.84 5.22
N VAL A 87 -3.11 -13.87 5.26
CA VAL A 87 -2.68 -15.28 5.23
C VAL A 87 -1.79 -15.61 4.02
N PHE A 88 -2.09 -15.01 2.87
CA PHE A 88 -1.34 -15.20 1.63
C PHE A 88 -0.11 -14.29 1.49
N ASN A 89 0.12 -13.38 2.45
CA ASN A 89 1.19 -12.38 2.41
C ASN A 89 1.15 -11.57 1.10
N HIS A 90 -0.04 -11.24 0.61
CA HIS A 90 -0.23 -10.46 -0.60
C HIS A 90 -0.04 -8.96 -0.30
N PRO A 91 0.82 -8.24 -1.03
CA PRO A 91 0.99 -6.81 -0.85
C PRO A 91 -0.16 -6.05 -1.53
N ASN A 92 -0.81 -5.17 -0.78
CA ASN A 92 -1.70 -4.18 -1.36
C ASN A 92 -0.94 -2.89 -1.65
N PHE A 93 -1.24 -2.23 -2.76
CA PHE A 93 -0.55 -0.99 -3.17
C PHE A 93 -1.51 0.18 -3.14
N GLN A 94 -1.00 1.34 -2.71
CA GLN A 94 -1.74 2.60 -2.68
C GLN A 94 -0.88 3.76 -3.16
N GLN A 95 -1.52 4.79 -3.72
CA GLN A 95 -0.87 6.04 -4.11
C GLN A 95 -0.36 6.81 -2.89
N GLY A 96 0.81 7.44 -3.05
CA GLY A 96 1.52 8.15 -1.99
C GLY A 96 2.61 7.29 -1.35
N PRO A 97 3.57 7.90 -0.63
CA PRO A 97 4.52 7.16 0.20
C PRO A 97 3.69 6.25 1.12
N GLY A 98 3.99 4.95 1.09
CA GLY A 98 3.10 3.89 1.58
C GLY A 98 2.80 3.98 3.07
N SER A 99 1.92 4.91 3.45
CA SER A 99 1.43 5.23 4.81
C SER A 99 -0.08 5.44 4.85
N GLY A 100 -0.83 4.93 3.87
CA GLY A 100 -2.30 5.05 3.86
C GLY A 100 -2.83 6.51 3.81
N CYS A 101 -1.96 7.50 3.64
CA CYS A 101 -2.27 8.92 3.75
C CYS A 101 -3.09 9.43 2.55
N ASN A 102 -4.41 9.27 2.59
CA ASN A 102 -5.31 9.92 1.64
C ASN A 102 -5.77 11.32 2.08
N TYR A 103 -5.36 11.82 3.27
CA TYR A 103 -5.83 13.13 3.77
C TYR A 103 -4.87 13.94 4.66
N TYR A 104 -3.86 13.33 5.31
CA TYR A 104 -3.04 13.99 6.36
C TYR A 104 -1.55 14.21 6.01
N CYS A 105 -1.19 14.32 4.73
CA CYS A 105 0.22 14.37 4.31
C CYS A 105 0.96 15.69 4.62
N THR A 106 0.25 16.76 5.02
CA THR A 106 0.88 18.07 5.30
C THR A 106 1.70 18.09 6.60
N SER A 107 1.31 17.33 7.62
CA SER A 107 1.96 17.37 8.94
C SER A 107 3.19 16.46 9.06
N ALA A 108 3.41 15.58 8.08
CA ALA A 108 4.51 14.59 8.11
C ALA A 108 5.58 14.81 7.02
N GLY A 109 5.56 15.94 6.30
CA GLY A 109 6.59 16.29 5.31
C GLY A 109 6.54 15.51 3.99
N TYR A 110 5.46 14.79 3.70
CA TYR A 110 5.29 14.02 2.47
C TYR A 110 4.77 14.89 1.32
N GLN A 111 5.38 14.76 0.13
CA GLN A 111 4.93 15.47 -1.06
C GLN A 111 3.66 14.84 -1.64
N PHE A 112 2.61 15.64 -1.79
CA PHE A 112 1.37 15.23 -2.46
C PHE A 112 1.63 14.74 -3.90
N PRO A 113 0.77 13.87 -4.45
CA PRO A 113 0.90 13.37 -5.81
C PRO A 113 0.38 14.38 -6.86
N PHE A 114 0.70 15.65 -6.69
CA PHE A 114 0.39 16.67 -7.69
C PHE A 114 1.21 16.42 -8.95
N ILE A 115 0.68 16.83 -10.11
CA ILE A 115 1.37 16.72 -11.42
C ILE A 115 2.78 17.34 -11.39
N GLN A 116 3.04 18.33 -10.53
CA GLN A 116 4.36 18.97 -10.40
C GLN A 116 5.17 18.47 -9.19
N GLY A 117 4.59 17.62 -8.33
CA GLY A 117 5.23 17.14 -7.11
C GLY A 117 6.07 15.89 -7.34
N SER A 118 7.13 15.69 -6.55
CA SER A 118 7.98 14.50 -6.70
C SER A 118 7.26 13.18 -6.44
N GLY A 119 6.17 13.20 -5.66
CA GLY A 119 5.30 12.04 -5.39
C GLY A 119 4.31 11.69 -6.51
N PHE A 120 4.31 12.39 -7.65
CA PHE A 120 3.42 12.11 -8.77
C PHE A 120 3.59 10.68 -9.28
N GLY A 121 2.49 9.93 -9.38
CA GLY A 121 2.49 8.57 -9.95
C GLY A 121 3.30 7.54 -9.15
N LEU A 122 3.80 7.90 -7.95
CA LEU A 122 4.50 6.99 -7.04
C LEU A 122 3.54 6.46 -5.97
N GLY A 123 3.78 5.23 -5.56
CA GLY A 123 3.00 4.51 -4.55
C GLY A 123 3.88 3.60 -3.71
N GLY A 124 3.26 3.03 -2.67
CA GLY A 124 3.89 2.07 -1.78
C GLY A 124 2.91 1.00 -1.32
N ILE A 125 3.39 0.11 -0.46
CA ILE A 125 2.57 -0.92 0.17
C ILE A 125 1.59 -0.31 1.19
N SER A 126 0.43 -0.94 1.33
CA SER A 126 -0.70 -0.58 2.20
C SER A 126 -1.22 -1.84 2.91
N PRO A 127 -1.71 -1.77 4.16
CA PRO A 127 -1.82 -0.58 4.98
C PRO A 127 -0.63 -0.38 5.93
N ASN A 128 0.01 0.76 5.80
CA ASN A 128 0.88 1.31 6.82
C ASN A 128 0.08 2.41 7.54
N TYR A 129 -0.92 1.99 8.33
CA TYR A 129 -1.81 2.91 9.07
C TYR A 129 -1.13 3.57 10.27
N ASN A 130 0.01 3.02 10.73
CA ASN A 130 0.77 3.56 11.85
C ASN A 130 2.26 3.21 11.66
N THR A 131 3.13 4.22 11.68
CA THR A 131 4.60 4.05 11.65
C THR A 131 5.11 3.22 12.82
N ASP A 132 4.37 3.19 13.92
CA ASP A 132 4.68 2.45 15.14
C ASP A 132 4.14 1.01 15.10
N SER A 133 3.35 0.65 14.08
CA SER A 133 2.97 -0.75 13.89
C SER A 133 4.20 -1.53 13.45
N PRO A 134 4.66 -2.54 14.21
CA PRO A 134 5.85 -3.31 13.84
C PRO A 134 5.64 -4.13 12.56
N ASN A 135 4.39 -4.29 12.10
CA ASN A 135 4.06 -5.19 10.99
C ASN A 135 3.38 -4.53 9.78
N GLN A 136 3.39 -3.20 9.64
CA GLN A 136 3.08 -2.35 8.44
C GLN A 136 2.39 -3.00 7.20
N GLY A 137 1.34 -3.81 7.37
CA GLY A 137 0.66 -4.56 6.31
C GLY A 137 1.28 -5.91 5.89
N ALA A 138 2.41 -6.29 6.50
CA ALA A 138 2.98 -7.63 6.39
C ALA A 138 2.21 -8.66 7.24
N ARG A 139 2.36 -9.94 6.89
CA ARG A 139 1.61 -11.04 7.50
C ARG A 139 1.90 -11.15 9.01
N VAL A 140 0.84 -11.25 9.81
CA VAL A 140 0.92 -11.58 11.24
C VAL A 140 0.46 -13.01 11.43
N ILE A 141 1.17 -13.79 12.24
CA ILE A 141 0.72 -15.13 12.66
C ILE A 141 0.75 -15.19 14.19
N GLU A 142 -0.39 -15.46 14.80
CA GLU A 142 -0.57 -15.60 16.24
C GLU A 142 -1.02 -17.01 16.57
N LEU A 143 -0.38 -17.61 17.57
CA LEU A 143 -0.66 -18.98 18.00
C LEU A 143 -1.03 -18.97 19.49
N ARG A 144 -2.10 -19.67 19.84
CA ARG A 144 -2.55 -19.85 21.22
C ARG A 144 -2.84 -21.31 21.51
N ALA A 145 -2.48 -21.75 22.70
CA ALA A 145 -2.81 -23.06 23.23
C ALA A 145 -3.34 -22.92 24.66
N ASN A 146 -4.44 -23.61 24.97
CA ASN A 146 -5.03 -23.64 26.32
C ASN A 146 -5.35 -25.08 26.74
N ILE A 147 -5.29 -25.34 28.04
CA ILE A 147 -5.76 -26.58 28.67
C ILE A 147 -6.89 -26.22 29.63
N GLU A 148 -7.99 -26.95 29.55
CA GLU A 148 -9.17 -26.79 30.40
C GLU A 148 -9.42 -28.10 31.16
N PHE A 149 -9.86 -27.98 32.42
CA PHE A 149 -10.10 -29.07 33.37
C PHE A 149 -11.53 -29.04 33.92
#